data_AF-A0A9D6B4X6-F1
#
_entry.id   AF-A0A9D6B4X6-F1
#
_cell.length_a   1.000
_cell.length_b   1.000
_cell.length_c   1.000
_cell.angle_alpha   90.00
_cell.angle_beta   90.00
_cell.angle_gamma   90.00
#
_symmetry.space_group_name_H-M   'P 1'
#
loop_
_entity.id
_entity.type
_entity.pdbx_description
1 polymer ?
#
loop_
_entity_poly.entity_id
_entity_poly.type
_entity_poly.pdbx_seq_one_letter_code
_entity_poly.pdbx_strand_id
1 'polypeptide(L)' 'MQLAKTYEPDQYEPNIYAMWETSGAFSPKGEGEPYSIVMPPPNANGNLHVGHALM' A
#
# COMPACT_ATOMS: atom_id res chain seq x y z
N MET A 1 15.67 -17.96 -8.90
CA MET A 1 14.23 -17.69 -8.78
C MET A 1 13.56 -18.14 -10.07
N GLN A 2 12.58 -19.02 -9.99
CA GLN A 2 11.84 -19.48 -11.17
C GLN A 2 10.52 -18.70 -11.20
N LEU A 3 10.38 -17.79 -12.16
CA LEU A 3 9.15 -17.01 -12.32
C LEU A 3 8.13 -17.87 -13.07
N ALA A 4 6.91 -17.94 -12.53
CA ALA A 4 5.79 -18.56 -13.23
C ALA A 4 5.50 -17.80 -14.53
N LYS A 5 4.96 -18.51 -15.53
CA LYS A 5 4.57 -17.91 -16.81
C LYS A 5 3.40 -16.92 -16.65
N THR A 6 2.57 -17.13 -15.64
CA THR A 6 1.42 -16.28 -15.29
C THR A 6 1.60 -15.77 -13.87
N TYR A 7 1.26 -14.49 -13.66
CA TYR A 7 1.26 -13.87 -12.33
C TYR A 7 -0.08 -14.12 -11.64
N GLU A 8 -0.02 -14.54 -10.37
CA GLU A 8 -1.17 -14.82 -9.52
C GLU A 8 -1.14 -13.84 -8.32
N PRO A 9 -1.86 -12.71 -8.36
CA PRO A 9 -1.76 -11.63 -7.37
C PRO A 9 -1.85 -12.11 -5.91
N ASP A 10 -2.80 -13.00 -5.63
CA ASP A 10 -3.07 -13.53 -4.30
C ASP A 10 -1.87 -14.25 -3.66
N GLN A 11 -0.91 -14.74 -4.46
CA GLN A 11 0.30 -15.40 -3.96
C GLN A 11 1.39 -14.42 -3.51
N TYR A 12 1.35 -13.17 -3.99
CA TYR A 12 2.46 -12.22 -3.85
C TYR A 12 2.07 -10.97 -3.07
N GLU A 13 0.91 -10.36 -3.39
CA GLU A 13 0.51 -9.06 -2.82
C GLU A 13 0.44 -9.06 -1.28
N PRO A 14 -0.11 -10.09 -0.61
CA PRO A 14 -0.13 -10.11 0.86
C PRO A 14 1.26 -10.09 1.49
N ASN A 15 2.22 -10.82 0.91
CA ASN A 15 3.58 -10.90 1.43
C ASN A 15 4.36 -9.60 1.20
N ILE A 16 4.14 -8.95 0.05
CA ILE A 16 4.76 -7.66 -0.27
C ILE A 16 4.23 -6.57 0.67
N TYR A 17 2.92 -6.55 0.91
CA TYR A 17 2.31 -5.59 1.84
C TYR A 17 2.86 -5.78 3.25
N ALA A 18 2.90 -7.03 3.75
CA ALA A 18 3.47 -7.34 5.06
C ALA A 18 4.96 -6.97 5.16
N MET A 19 5.73 -7.12 4.07
CA MET A 19 7.12 -6.67 4.03
C MET A 19 7.24 -5.14 4.18
N TRP A 20 6.37 -4.36 3.53
CA TRP A 20 6.37 -2.90 3.70
C TRP A 20 5.97 -2.48 5.11
N GLU A 21 4.95 -3.12 5.70
CA GLU A 21 4.53 -2.83 7.08
C GLU A 21 5.64 -3.14 8.08
N THR A 22 6.24 -4.34 7.99
CA THR A 22 7.27 -4.79 8.95
C THR A 22 8.60 -4.08 8.80
N SER A 23 8.92 -3.57 7.60
CA SER A 23 10.11 -2.75 7.38
C SER A 23 9.97 -1.29 7.81
N GLY A 24 8.76 -0.87 8.20
CA GLY A 24 8.48 0.53 8.53
C GLY A 24 8.52 1.45 7.30
N ALA A 25 8.32 0.90 6.09
CA ALA A 25 8.43 1.65 4.84
C ALA A 25 7.48 2.86 4.76
N PHE A 26 6.35 2.81 5.48
CA PHE A 26 5.36 3.89 5.53
C PHE A 26 5.66 4.99 6.56
N SER A 27 6.70 4.81 7.37
CA SER A 27 7.09 5.81 8.38
C SER A 27 8.01 6.88 7.79
N PRO A 28 7.82 8.16 8.16
CA PRO A 28 8.74 9.22 7.74
C PRO A 28 10.13 8.97 8.34
N LYS A 29 11.18 9.16 7.53
CA LYS A 29 12.57 8.98 7.96
C LYS A 29 13.20 10.23 8.57
N GLY A 30 12.63 11.41 8.31
CA GLY A 30 13.19 12.69 8.77
C GLY A 30 14.46 13.13 8.04
N GLU A 31 14.80 12.48 6.92
CA GLU A 31 15.96 12.77 6.08
C GLU A 31 15.51 13.21 4.68
N GLY A 32 16.20 14.19 4.09
CA GLY A 32 15.90 14.73 2.75
C GLY A 32 14.82 15.80 2.74
N GLU A 33 14.42 16.21 1.53
CA GLU A 33 13.37 17.21 1.34
C GLU A 33 12.01 16.64 1.75
N PRO A 34 11.25 17.32 2.63
CA PRO A 34 9.98 16.82 3.11
C PRO A 34 8.93 16.82 2.00
N TYR A 35 8.14 15.75 1.94
CA TYR A 35 6.98 15.63 1.07
C TYR A 35 5.79 15.15 1.89
N SER A 36 4.61 15.74 1.63
CA SER A 36 3.39 15.41 2.35
C SER A 36 2.22 15.35 1.37
N ILE A 37 1.45 14.26 1.44
CA ILE A 37 0.14 14.10 0.80
C ILE A 37 -0.88 13.87 1.91
N VAL A 38 -1.98 14.62 1.89
CA VAL A 38 -3.08 14.41 2.83
C VAL A 38 -4.02 13.36 2.24
N MET A 39 -4.19 12.24 2.95
CA MET A 39 -5.25 11.28 2.63
C MET A 39 -6.56 11.75 3.30
N PRO A 40 -7.63 12.02 2.54
CA PRO A 40 -8.91 12.35 3.14
C PRO A 40 -9.44 11.14 3.93
N PRO A 41 -9.91 11.34 5.17
CA PRO A 41 -10.38 10.22 5.99
C PRO A 41 -11.62 9.60 5.35
N PRO A 42 -11.65 8.27 5.12
CA PRO A 42 -12.85 7.61 4.64
C PRO A 42 -13.93 7.59 5.72
N ASN A 43 -15.19 7.52 5.30
CA ASN A 43 -16.31 7.35 6.23
C ASN A 43 -16.24 5.97 6.89
N ALA A 44 -16.14 5.93 8.22
CA ALA A 44 -15.97 4.67 8.98
C ALA A 44 -17.19 3.72 8.89
N ASN A 45 -18.37 4.23 8.50
CA ASN A 45 -19.62 3.46 8.50
C ASN A 45 -19.92 2.79 7.15
N GLY A 46 -19.07 2.98 6.14
CA GLY A 46 -19.28 2.46 4.79
C GLY A 46 -18.08 1.66 4.28
N ASN A 47 -18.34 0.71 3.40
CA ASN A 47 -17.26 0.02 2.68
C ASN A 47 -16.61 0.96 1.67
N LEU A 48 -15.32 0.74 1.42
CA LEU A 48 -14.62 1.38 0.32
C LEU A 48 -15.19 0.90 -1.02
N HIS A 49 -15.30 1.82 -1.96
CA HIS A 49 -15.72 1.57 -3.34
C HIS A 49 -14.64 2.07 -4.31
N VAL A 50 -14.74 1.71 -5.60
CA VAL A 50 -13.73 2.04 -6.63
C VAL A 50 -13.35 3.52 -6.65
N GLY A 51 -14.28 4.45 -6.40
CA GLY A 51 -13.96 5.88 -6.28
C GLY A 51 -12.89 6.24 -5.22
N HIS A 52 -12.71 5.45 -4.16
CA HIS A 52 -11.62 5.63 -3.19
C HIS A 52 -10.26 5.18 -3.75
N ALA A 53 -10.26 4.18 -4.65
CA ALA A 53 -9.03 3.66 -5.26
C ALA A 53 -8.51 4.52 -6.43
N LEU A 54 -9.34 5.45 -6.92
CA LEU A 54 -8.98 6.38 -8.01
C LEU A 54 -8.36 7.69 -7.50
N MET A 55 -8.38 7.92 -6.18
CA MET A 55 -7.93 9.16 -5.56
C MET A 55 -6.43 9.14 -5.25
#